data_AF-D4KCA0-F1
#
_entry.id   AF-D4KCA0-F1
#
_cell.length_a   1.000
_cell.length_b   1.000
_cell.length_c   1.000
_cell.angle_alpha   90.00
_cell.angle_beta   90.00
_cell.angle_gamma   90.00
#
_symmetry.space_group_name_H-M   'P 1'
#
loop_
_entity.id
_entity.type
_entity.pdbx_description
1 polymer ?
#
loop_
_entity_poly.entity_id
_entity_poly.type
_entity_poly.pdbx_seq_one_letter_code
_entity_poly.pdbx_strand_id
1 'polypeptide(L)'
;MTAREIAEDFISKMNPSRWAGVGQKPDNFDTRIKTYTIDGFYEYELDVSYDEDELGYVVMLEIRWADDGELIYVLDTQRVNSEDAIEYSINSLIDNL
;
A
#
# COMPACT_ATOMS: atom_id res chain seq x y z
N MET A 1 -12.04 -5.68 -3.01
CA MET A 1 -11.94 -5.30 -1.58
C MET A 1 -12.11 -3.80 -1.44
N THR A 2 -12.65 -3.35 -0.31
CA THR A 2 -12.67 -1.92 0.04
C THR A 2 -11.28 -1.41 0.44
N ALA A 3 -11.06 -0.10 0.38
CA ALA A 3 -9.80 0.52 0.79
C ALA A 3 -9.41 0.17 2.24
N ARG A 4 -10.40 0.13 3.15
CA ARG A 4 -10.20 -0.27 4.55
C ARG A 4 -9.70 -1.70 4.68
N GLU A 5 -10.36 -2.65 4.00
CA GLU A 5 -9.97 -4.06 4.04
C GLU A 5 -8.57 -4.28 3.47
N ILE A 6 -8.20 -3.56 2.41
CA ILE A 6 -6.85 -3.62 1.83
C ILE A 6 -5.83 -3.10 2.84
N ALA A 7 -6.07 -1.95 3.47
CA ALA A 7 -5.15 -1.37 4.45
C ALA A 7 -4.92 -2.30 5.67
N GLU A 8 -6.00 -2.87 6.22
CA GLU A 8 -5.92 -3.84 7.32
C GLU A 8 -5.20 -5.14 6.91
N ASP A 9 -5.52 -5.68 5.73
CA ASP A 9 -4.89 -6.89 5.22
C ASP A 9 -3.39 -6.66 4.89
N PHE A 10 -3.03 -5.47 4.41
CA PHE A 10 -1.64 -5.12 4.13
C PHE A 10 -0.85 -5.02 5.43
N ILE A 11 -1.29 -4.21 6.40
CA ILE A 11 -0.59 -4.04 7.68
C ILE A 11 -0.47 -5.37 8.43
N SER A 12 -1.56 -6.14 8.52
CA SER A 12 -1.55 -7.40 9.29
C SER A 12 -0.60 -8.45 8.72
N LYS A 13 -0.36 -8.47 7.40
CA LYS A 13 0.56 -9.43 6.78
C LYS A 13 1.98 -8.90 6.61
N MET A 14 2.12 -7.61 6.30
CA MET A 14 3.39 -7.02 5.86
C MET A 14 4.10 -6.24 6.97
N ASN A 15 3.36 -5.70 7.94
CA ASN A 15 3.91 -5.04 9.14
C ASN A 15 3.13 -5.44 10.40
N PRO A 16 3.06 -6.74 10.75
CA PRO A 16 2.30 -7.24 11.89
C PRO A 16 2.76 -6.66 13.24
N SER A 17 4.04 -6.26 13.34
CA SER A 17 4.58 -5.58 14.52
C SER A 17 4.18 -4.10 14.62
N ARG A 18 3.47 -3.55 13.63
CA ARG A 18 3.06 -2.13 13.54
C ARG A 18 4.24 -1.18 13.72
N TRP A 19 5.39 -1.57 13.18
CA TRP A 19 6.61 -0.78 13.27
C TRP A 19 6.45 0.54 12.55
N ALA A 20 6.74 1.64 13.25
CA ALA A 20 6.55 2.99 12.75
C ALA A 20 7.70 3.49 11.85
N GLY A 21 8.56 2.60 11.35
CA GLY A 21 9.72 2.98 10.53
C GLY A 21 10.92 3.54 11.30
N VAL A 22 10.90 3.51 12.64
CA VAL A 22 11.95 4.09 13.49
C VAL A 22 12.62 3.03 14.36
N GLY A 23 13.95 3.06 14.43
CA GLY A 23 14.74 2.15 15.25
C GLY A 23 15.05 0.82 14.55
N GLN A 24 15.18 -0.25 15.33
CA GLN A 24 15.49 -1.56 14.77
C GLN A 24 14.30 -2.11 13.98
N LYS A 25 14.50 -2.36 12.68
CA LYS A 25 13.51 -3.01 11.82
C LYS A 25 13.18 -4.42 12.35
N PRO A 26 11.90 -4.76 12.54
CA PRO A 26 11.50 -6.11 12.94
C PRO A 26 11.74 -7.17 11.86
N ASP A 27 12.00 -8.40 12.29
CA ASP A 27 12.22 -9.55 11.38
C ASP A 27 10.98 -9.95 10.58
N ASN A 28 9.79 -9.52 11.03
CA ASN A 28 8.51 -9.82 10.39
C ASN A 28 7.99 -8.67 9.51
N PHE A 29 8.81 -7.65 9.24
CA PHE A 29 8.50 -6.60 8.27
C PHE A 29 8.83 -7.07 6.86
N ASP A 30 7.83 -7.14 5.99
CA ASP A 30 7.92 -7.71 4.65
C ASP A 30 7.80 -6.61 3.60
N THR A 31 8.80 -6.47 2.74
CA THR A 31 8.86 -5.45 1.68
C THR A 31 8.41 -5.96 0.32
N ARG A 32 7.93 -7.20 0.21
CA ARG A 32 7.39 -7.72 -1.06
C ARG A 32 6.14 -6.94 -1.48
N ILE A 33 5.91 -6.87 -2.79
CA ILE A 33 4.70 -6.28 -3.35
C ILE A 33 3.51 -7.20 -3.09
N LYS A 34 2.37 -6.57 -2.79
CA LYS A 34 1.10 -7.25 -2.62
C LYS A 34 0.03 -6.57 -3.47
N THR A 35 -0.51 -7.35 -4.40
CA THR A 35 -1.50 -6.90 -5.38
C THR A 35 -2.91 -7.16 -4.88
N TYR A 36 -3.81 -6.20 -5.11
CA TYR A 36 -5.20 -6.25 -4.68
C TYR A 36 -6.14 -5.83 -5.81
N THR A 37 -7.30 -6.49 -5.88
CA THR A 37 -8.44 -6.01 -6.66
C THR A 37 -9.29 -5.06 -5.82
N ILE A 38 -9.60 -3.89 -6.38
CA ILE A 38 -10.44 -2.87 -5.75
C ILE A 38 -11.90 -3.08 -6.17
N ASP A 39 -12.84 -3.04 -5.21
CA ASP A 39 -14.26 -3.20 -5.55
C ASP A 39 -14.78 -2.02 -6.37
N GLY A 40 -15.42 -2.34 -7.52
CA GLY A 40 -15.94 -1.35 -8.45
C GLY A 40 -14.95 -0.85 -9.50
N PHE A 41 -13.69 -1.30 -9.46
CA PHE A 41 -12.58 -0.85 -10.31
C PHE A 41 -11.79 -2.06 -10.85
N TYR A 42 -12.47 -2.97 -11.55
CA TYR A 42 -11.93 -4.30 -11.90
C TYR A 42 -10.95 -4.28 -13.09
N GLU A 43 -10.93 -3.19 -13.85
CA GLU A 43 -9.96 -2.94 -14.91
C GLU A 43 -8.58 -2.55 -14.35
N TYR A 44 -8.49 -2.31 -13.04
CA TYR A 44 -7.27 -1.90 -12.36
C TYR A 44 -6.86 -2.91 -11.28
N GLU A 45 -5.57 -2.94 -10.99
CA GLU A 45 -4.98 -3.57 -9.82
C GLU A 45 -4.23 -2.54 -8.98
N LEU A 46 -4.22 -2.75 -7.66
CA LEU A 46 -3.46 -1.94 -6.72
C LEU A 46 -2.30 -2.77 -6.16
N ASP A 47 -1.08 -2.37 -6.48
CA ASP A 47 0.12 -2.87 -5.84
C ASP A 47 0.44 -2.02 -4.62
N VAL A 48 0.60 -2.69 -3.47
CA VAL A 48 0.99 -2.07 -2.21
C VAL A 48 2.30 -2.69 -1.74
N SER A 49 3.28 -1.87 -1.40
CA SER A 49 4.58 -2.34 -0.90
C SER A 49 5.22 -1.33 0.06
N TYR A 50 6.28 -1.75 0.72
CA TYR A 50 7.15 -0.84 1.46
C TYR A 50 8.42 -0.59 0.67
N ASP A 51 8.83 0.68 0.57
CA ASP A 51 10.11 1.08 0.00
C ASP A 51 10.88 1.98 0.96
N GLU A 52 12.19 2.10 0.76
CA GLU A 52 13.09 2.93 1.57
C GLU A 52 13.44 4.21 0.80
N ASP A 53 13.12 5.36 1.40
CA ASP A 53 13.47 6.69 0.92
C ASP A 53 14.55 7.34 1.80
N GLU A 54 14.91 8.60 1.52
CA GLU A 54 15.93 9.33 2.31
C GLU A 54 15.50 9.60 3.77
N LEU A 55 14.20 9.50 4.08
CA LEU A 55 13.60 9.84 5.36
C LEU A 55 13.15 8.61 6.17
N GLY A 56 13.17 7.42 5.57
CA GLY A 56 12.81 6.16 6.21
C GLY A 56 12.07 5.22 5.26
N TYR A 57 11.09 4.50 5.78
CA TYR A 57 10.23 3.65 4.97
C TYR A 57 8.95 4.39 4.60
N VAL A 58 8.45 4.14 3.40
CA VAL A 58 7.15 4.60 2.89
C VAL A 58 6.30 3.41 2.46
N VAL A 59 4.99 3.59 2.46
CA VAL A 59 4.06 2.67 1.76
C VAL A 59 3.91 3.20 0.34
N MET A 60 4.33 2.42 -0.64
CA MET A 60 4.10 2.69 -2.05
C MET A 60 2.76 2.11 -2.47
N LEU A 61 1.96 2.90 -3.17
CA LEU A 61 0.66 2.54 -3.71
C LEU A 61 0.68 2.82 -5.22
N GLU A 62 0.60 1.76 -6.01
CA GLU A 62 0.68 1.83 -7.47
C GLU A 62 -0.60 1.28 -8.09
N ILE A 63 -1.30 2.12 -8.86
CA ILE A 63 -2.44 1.66 -9.68
C ILE A 63 -1.90 1.23 -11.04
N ARG A 64 -2.25 0.02 -11.46
CA ARG A 64 -1.85 -0.59 -12.72
C ARG A 64 -3.07 -1.08 -13.49
N TRP A 65 -2.95 -1.15 -14.81
CA TRP A 65 -3.93 -1.87 -15.62
C TRP A 65 -3.89 -3.37 -15.32
N ALA A 66 -5.06 -3.99 -15.17
CA ALA A 66 -5.15 -5.41 -14.82
C ALA A 66 -4.82 -6.35 -16.01
N ASP A 67 -4.84 -5.87 -17.24
CA ASP A 67 -4.61 -6.69 -18.44
C ASP A 67 -3.14 -6.84 -18.81
N ASP A 68 -2.34 -5.77 -18.68
CA ASP A 68 -0.93 -5.75 -19.06
C ASP A 68 0.04 -5.30 -17.94
N GLY A 69 -0.48 -4.82 -16.81
CA GLY A 69 0.30 -4.37 -15.67
C GLY A 69 0.96 -2.99 -15.86
N GLU A 70 0.61 -2.25 -16.91
CA GLU A 70 1.14 -0.90 -17.14
C GLU A 70 0.77 0.03 -15.99
N LEU A 71 1.76 0.79 -15.53
CA LEU A 71 1.63 1.70 -14.40
C LEU A 71 0.85 2.95 -14.80
N ILE A 72 -0.16 3.30 -14.00
CA ILE A 72 -1.04 4.45 -14.23
C ILE A 72 -0.72 5.58 -13.25
N TYR A 73 -0.75 5.28 -11.95
CA TYR A 73 -0.54 6.26 -10.87
C TYR A 73 0.33 5.68 -9.77
N VAL A 74 1.09 6.56 -9.11
CA VAL A 74 1.87 6.25 -7.92
C VAL A 74 1.55 7.29 -6.85
N LEU A 75 1.35 6.83 -5.62
CA LEU A 75 1.28 7.64 -4.43
C LEU A 75 2.06 6.95 -3.31
N ASP A 76 2.66 7.73 -2.42
CA ASP A 76 3.32 7.20 -1.24
C ASP A 76 2.83 7.86 0.06
N THR A 77 3.04 7.18 1.18
CA THR A 77 2.80 7.73 2.52
C THR A 77 3.83 7.22 3.53
N GLN A 78 4.36 8.13 4.34
CA GLN A 78 5.34 7.82 5.40
C GLN A 78 4.71 7.14 6.63
N ARG A 79 3.38 7.02 6.69
CA ARG A 79 2.67 6.40 7.84
C ARG A 79 2.59 4.89 7.69
N VAL A 80 3.76 4.23 7.72
CA VAL A 80 3.95 2.79 7.45
C VAL A 80 3.22 1.80 8.37
N ASN A 81 2.66 2.27 9.49
CA ASN A 81 1.92 1.46 10.44
C ASN A 81 0.45 1.89 10.64
N SER A 82 -0.06 2.76 9.76
CA SER A 82 -1.39 3.35 9.90
C SER A 82 -2.33 2.88 8.80
N GLU A 83 -3.28 2.02 9.15
CA GLU A 83 -4.34 1.61 8.23
C GLU A 83 -5.15 2.81 7.73
N ASP A 84 -5.45 3.79 8.59
CA ASP A 84 -6.21 5.00 8.22
C ASP A 84 -5.47 5.82 7.14
N ALA A 85 -4.14 5.93 7.24
CA ALA A 85 -3.36 6.66 6.25
C ALA A 85 -3.33 5.93 4.91
N ILE A 86 -3.17 4.61 4.94
CA ILE A 86 -3.18 3.78 3.72
C ILE A 86 -4.56 3.80 3.08
N GLU A 87 -5.63 3.64 3.84
CA GLU A 87 -7.01 3.73 3.35
C GLU A 87 -7.26 5.10 2.70
N TYR A 88 -6.88 6.19 3.37
CA TYR A 88 -7.03 7.54 2.83
C TYR A 88 -6.30 7.70 1.49
N SER A 89 -5.05 7.22 1.41
CA SER A 89 -4.26 7.27 0.19
C SER A 89 -4.86 6.41 -0.94
N ILE A 90 -5.42 5.24 -0.64
CA ILE A 90 -6.13 4.40 -1.61
C ILE A 90 -7.37 5.11 -2.13
N ASN A 91 -8.21 5.66 -1.25
CA ASN A 91 -9.39 6.42 -1.66
C ASN A 91 -9.01 7.64 -2.51
N SER A 92 -7.93 8.34 -2.14
CA SER A 92 -7.42 9.47 -2.92
C SER A 92 -6.94 9.04 -4.31
N LEU A 93 -6.34 7.86 -4.47
CA LEU A 93 -5.97 7.34 -5.80
C LEU A 93 -7.23 7.05 -6.62
N ILE A 94 -8.19 6.35 -6.02
CA ILE A 94 -9.44 5.94 -6.67
C ILE A 94 -10.27 7.16 -7.11
N ASP A 95 -10.36 8.21 -6.30
CA ASP A 95 -11.09 9.44 -6.63
C ASP A 95 -10.52 10.19 -7.85
N ASN A 96 -9.30 9.84 -8.30
CA ASN A 96 -8.63 10.40 -9.48
C ASN A 96 -8.66 9.48 -10.71
N LEU A 97 -9.34 8.32 -10.64
CA LEU A 97 -9.58 7.41 -11.77
C LEU A 97 -10.86 7.79 -12.52
#